data_AF-A0A7S1AJP2-F1
#
_entry.id   AF-A0A7S1AJP2-F1
#
_cell.length_a   1.000
_cell.length_b   1.000
_cell.length_c   1.000
_cell.angle_alpha   90.00
_cell.angle_beta   90.00
_cell.angle_gamma   90.00
#
_symmetry.space_group_name_H-M   'P 1'
#
loop_
_entity.id
_entity.type
_entity.pdbx_description
1 polymer ?
#
loop_
_entity_poly.entity_id
_entity_poly.type
_entity_poly.pdbx_seq_one_letter_code
_entity_poly.pdbx_strand_id
1 'polypeptide(L)'
;AAEVLAGVQVSNGFLCPQVAPQLSLPIVLVPAVCSEIHRIRADVGLSSRLIKKLDTLMFIPTELSAKIFSYSVEPEKQLDIQVTYLRRVHHFCFYSARSCEDEWELLRECGAAAVRGSRDVSHQDVDESEWVRLR
;
A
#
# COMPACT_ATOMS: atom_id res chain seq x y z
N ALA A 1 -16.64 -7.49 -24.78
CA ALA A 1 -15.26 -8.04 -24.68
C ALA A 1 -15.22 -9.35 -23.90
N ALA A 2 -15.70 -9.40 -22.65
CA ALA A 2 -15.77 -10.64 -21.87
C ALA A 2 -16.59 -11.75 -22.56
N GLU A 3 -17.76 -11.43 -23.12
CA GLU A 3 -18.60 -12.41 -23.85
C GLU A 3 -17.90 -13.07 -25.04
N VAL A 4 -16.97 -12.38 -25.70
CA VAL A 4 -16.23 -12.90 -26.86
C VAL A 4 -15.22 -13.99 -26.45
N LEU A 5 -14.77 -13.95 -25.20
CA LEU A 5 -13.77 -14.87 -24.66
C LEU A 5 -14.41 -16.04 -23.90
N ALA A 6 -15.74 -16.04 -23.71
CA ALA A 6 -16.44 -17.09 -22.98
C ALA A 6 -16.44 -18.41 -23.77
N GLY A 7 -15.94 -19.48 -23.14
CA GLY A 7 -15.87 -20.80 -23.78
C GLY A 7 -14.70 -20.95 -24.77
N VAL A 8 -13.79 -19.99 -24.85
CA VAL A 8 -12.55 -20.15 -25.63
C VAL A 8 -11.68 -21.22 -24.96
N GLN A 9 -11.29 -22.24 -25.73
CA GLN A 9 -10.46 -23.33 -25.24
C GLN A 9 -8.99 -22.92 -25.16
N VAL A 10 -8.35 -23.21 -24.03
CA VAL A 10 -6.91 -23.01 -23.82
C VAL A 10 -6.35 -24.27 -23.20
N SER A 11 -5.41 -24.90 -23.90
CA SER A 11 -4.64 -26.10 -23.53
C SER A 11 -5.46 -27.22 -22.87
N ASN A 12 -5.87 -27.06 -21.62
CA ASN A 12 -6.53 -28.05 -20.77
C ASN A 12 -7.86 -27.58 -20.16
N GLY A 13 -8.47 -26.49 -20.66
CA GLY A 13 -9.72 -25.95 -20.12
C GLY A 13 -10.38 -24.89 -20.98
N PHE A 14 -11.44 -24.27 -20.46
CA PHE A 14 -12.19 -23.21 -21.11
C PHE A 14 -12.11 -21.92 -20.29
N LEU A 15 -12.01 -20.78 -20.97
CA LEU A 15 -12.07 -19.48 -20.32
C LEU A 15 -13.50 -19.17 -19.87
N CYS A 16 -13.63 -18.76 -18.60
CA CYS A 16 -14.83 -18.15 -18.03
C CYS A 16 -14.51 -16.70 -17.65
N PRO A 17 -14.38 -15.78 -18.63
CA PRO A 17 -14.04 -14.39 -18.38
C PRO A 17 -15.16 -13.73 -17.57
N GLN A 18 -14.77 -12.99 -16.55
CA GLN A 18 -15.67 -12.15 -15.78
C GLN A 18 -15.34 -10.68 -16.05
N VAL A 19 -16.37 -9.84 -16.08
CA VAL A 19 -16.14 -8.39 -16.05
C VAL A 19 -15.60 -8.08 -14.66
N ALA A 20 -14.35 -7.62 -14.59
CA ALA A 20 -13.79 -7.15 -13.33
C ALA A 20 -14.74 -6.07 -12.77
N PRO A 21 -15.18 -6.16 -11.51
CA PRO A 21 -16.01 -5.13 -10.92
C PRO A 21 -15.29 -3.79 -11.06
N GLN A 22 -16.03 -2.73 -11.42
CA GLN A 22 -15.48 -1.38 -11.30
C GLN A 22 -15.22 -1.11 -9.82
N LEU A 23 -13.97 -1.30 -9.41
CA LEU A 23 -13.55 -1.02 -8.06
C LEU A 23 -13.49 0.50 -7.91
N SER A 24 -14.44 1.08 -7.17
CA SER A 24 -14.25 2.39 -6.58
C SER A 24 -13.18 2.24 -5.49
N LEU A 25 -11.91 2.36 -5.87
CA LEU A 25 -10.80 2.13 -4.96
C LEU A 25 -10.63 3.37 -4.06
N PRO A 26 -11.03 3.30 -2.79
CA PRO A 26 -11.01 4.48 -1.94
C PRO A 26 -9.56 4.91 -1.67
N ILE A 27 -9.36 6.20 -1.51
CA ILE A 27 -8.17 6.73 -0.84
C ILE A 27 -8.51 6.76 0.65
N VAL A 28 -7.75 6.02 1.45
CA VAL A 28 -7.95 5.91 2.90
C VAL A 28 -7.16 7.02 3.60
N LEU A 29 -7.82 7.83 4.41
CA LEU A 29 -7.18 8.86 5.23
C LEU A 29 -6.71 8.28 6.55
N VAL A 30 -5.39 8.22 6.77
CA VAL A 30 -4.82 7.70 8.01
C VAL A 30 -4.99 8.69 9.17
N PRO A 31 -4.97 8.22 10.43
CA PRO A 31 -5.15 9.10 11.58
C PRO A 31 -4.15 10.25 11.60
N ALA A 32 -4.58 11.43 12.06
CA ALA A 32 -3.77 12.65 12.06
C ALA A 32 -2.45 12.50 12.83
N VAL A 33 -2.40 11.62 13.83
CA VAL A 33 -1.17 11.27 14.56
C VAL A 33 -0.05 10.78 13.63
N CYS A 34 -0.40 10.13 12.51
CA CYS A 34 0.59 9.70 11.51
C CYS A 34 1.27 10.88 10.80
N SER A 35 0.69 12.08 10.82
CA SER A 35 1.26 13.33 10.29
C SER A 35 2.14 14.07 11.30
N GLU A 36 2.34 13.55 12.51
CA GLU A 36 3.20 14.18 13.51
C GLU A 36 4.69 13.95 13.21
N ILE A 37 5.52 15.00 13.29
CA ILE A 37 6.92 14.93 12.88
C ILE A 37 7.74 13.85 13.61
N HIS A 38 7.45 13.61 14.88
CA HIS A 38 8.14 12.59 15.67
C HIS A 38 7.69 11.17 15.26
N ARG A 39 6.42 11.00 14.87
CA ARG A 39 5.90 9.76 14.28
C ARG A 39 6.49 9.50 12.92
N ILE A 40 6.48 10.49 12.03
CA ILE A 40 7.09 10.37 10.70
C ILE A 40 8.55 9.90 10.81
N ARG A 41 9.36 10.52 11.68
CA ARG A 41 10.75 10.12 11.90
C ARG A 41 10.89 8.68 12.42
N ALA A 42 10.03 8.28 13.36
CA ALA A 42 10.02 6.91 13.87
C ALA A 42 9.63 5.91 12.77
N ASP A 43 8.63 6.28 11.97
CA ASP A 43 8.06 5.47 10.90
C ASP A 43 9.04 5.29 9.75
N VAL A 44 9.84 6.31 9.39
CA VAL A 44 10.97 6.17 8.43
C VAL A 44 11.93 5.06 8.88
N GLY A 45 12.23 5.00 10.18
CA GLY A 45 13.08 3.95 10.73
C GLY A 45 12.41 2.58 10.66
N LEU A 46 11.10 2.52 10.94
CA LEU A 46 10.34 1.28 10.96
C LEU A 46 10.12 0.70 9.56
N SER A 47 9.67 1.52 8.61
CA SER A 47 9.51 1.15 7.20
C SER A 47 10.83 0.70 6.58
N SER A 48 11.95 1.40 6.85
CA SER A 48 13.27 1.00 6.34
C SER A 48 13.68 -0.39 6.84
N ARG A 49 13.47 -0.70 8.12
CA ARG A 49 13.74 -2.04 8.67
C ARG A 49 12.83 -3.09 8.07
N LEU A 50 11.56 -2.76 7.86
CA LEU A 50 10.59 -3.66 7.25
C LEU A 50 10.97 -4.00 5.80
N ILE A 51 11.29 -2.98 5.00
CA ILE A 51 11.73 -3.14 3.60
C ILE A 51 12.94 -4.05 3.53
N LYS A 52 14.00 -3.81 4.34
CA LYS A 52 15.19 -4.67 4.34
C LYS A 52 14.86 -6.14 4.62
N LYS A 53 13.94 -6.40 5.54
CA LYS A 53 13.50 -7.78 5.85
C LYS A 53 12.75 -8.40 4.67
N LEU A 54 11.78 -7.68 4.09
CA LEU A 54 10.98 -8.18 2.98
C LEU A 54 11.81 -8.36 1.71
N ASP A 55 12.71 -7.43 1.40
CA ASP A 55 13.67 -7.52 0.29
C ASP A 55 14.53 -8.79 0.43
N THR A 56 15.01 -9.09 1.64
CA THR A 56 15.80 -10.31 1.90
C THR A 56 14.99 -11.58 1.62
N LEU A 57 13.71 -11.61 2.04
CA LEU A 57 12.83 -12.77 1.80
C LEU A 57 12.51 -12.97 0.32
N MET A 58 12.44 -11.87 -0.45
CA MET A 58 12.13 -11.87 -1.88
C MET A 58 13.39 -11.88 -2.77
N PHE A 59 14.57 -12.03 -2.17
CA PHE A 59 15.87 -11.99 -2.85
C PHE A 59 16.09 -10.71 -3.69
N ILE A 60 15.55 -9.58 -3.22
CA ILE A 60 15.76 -8.27 -3.84
C ILE A 60 17.08 -7.68 -3.31
N PRO A 61 18.02 -7.29 -4.18
CA PRO A 61 19.29 -6.69 -3.75
C PRO A 61 19.06 -5.38 -2.98
N THR A 62 19.66 -5.28 -1.79
CA THR A 62 19.48 -4.13 -0.89
C THR A 62 20.02 -2.83 -1.49
N GLU A 63 20.98 -2.91 -2.41
CA GLU A 63 21.56 -1.76 -3.12
C GLU A 63 20.52 -1.08 -4.02
N LEU A 64 19.53 -1.84 -4.50
CA LEU A 64 18.49 -1.34 -5.40
C LEU A 64 17.49 -0.49 -4.63
N SER A 65 17.01 -0.98 -3.48
CA SER A 65 16.14 -0.21 -2.60
C SER A 65 16.87 0.98 -1.96
N ALA A 66 18.15 0.84 -1.60
CA ALA A 66 18.98 1.94 -1.11
C ALA A 66 19.10 3.10 -2.12
N LYS A 67 19.25 2.82 -3.42
CA LYS A 67 19.26 3.86 -4.46
C LYS A 67 17.94 4.63 -4.50
N ILE A 68 16.81 3.93 -4.47
CA ILE A 68 15.47 4.54 -4.44
C ILE A 68 15.30 5.49 -3.25
N PHE A 69 15.84 5.15 -2.08
CA PHE A 69 15.66 5.95 -0.88
C PHE A 69 16.67 7.10 -0.71
N SER A 70 17.72 7.15 -1.55
CA SER A 70 18.75 8.19 -1.49
C SER A 70 18.29 9.57 -2.00
N TYR A 71 17.12 9.65 -2.64
CA TYR A 71 16.67 10.85 -3.34
C TYR A 71 15.97 11.90 -2.47
N SER A 72 15.68 11.63 -1.19
CA SER A 72 14.97 12.57 -0.33
C SER A 72 15.68 12.82 1.00
N VAL A 73 15.87 14.10 1.32
CA VAL A 73 16.40 14.57 2.62
C VAL A 73 15.26 14.81 3.62
N GLU A 74 14.05 15.06 3.13
CA GLU A 74 12.88 15.32 3.97
C GLU A 74 12.25 14.01 4.45
N PRO A 75 11.99 13.86 5.76
CA PRO A 75 11.52 12.60 6.33
C PRO A 75 10.12 12.22 5.86
N GLU A 76 9.25 13.19 5.55
CA GLU A 76 7.91 12.95 4.99
C GLU A 76 8.00 12.30 3.61
N LYS A 77 8.73 12.94 2.69
CA LYS A 77 8.96 12.41 1.35
C LYS A 77 9.68 11.06 1.38
N GLN A 78 10.64 10.89 2.30
CA GLN A 78 11.35 9.63 2.47
C GLN A 78 10.38 8.52 2.92
N LEU A 79 9.51 8.82 3.88
CA LEU A 79 8.47 7.88 4.33
C LEU A 79 7.50 7.55 3.19
N ASP A 80 7.07 8.53 2.40
CA ASP A 80 6.14 8.31 1.27
C ASP A 80 6.73 7.40 0.20
N ILE A 81 8.01 7.59 -0.13
CA ILE A 81 8.72 6.69 -1.05
C ILE A 81 8.76 5.27 -0.48
N GLN A 82 9.07 5.11 0.82
CA GLN A 82 9.14 3.80 1.47
C GLN A 82 7.76 3.12 1.56
N VAL A 83 6.70 3.84 1.91
CA VAL A 83 5.33 3.31 1.96
C VAL A 83 4.86 2.94 0.56
N THR A 84 5.16 3.76 -0.44
CA THR A 84 4.85 3.46 -1.85
C THR A 84 5.59 2.21 -2.31
N TYR A 85 6.87 2.09 -1.97
CA TYR A 85 7.67 0.91 -2.28
C TYR A 85 7.08 -0.36 -1.65
N LEU A 86 6.73 -0.31 -0.36
CA LEU A 86 6.07 -1.42 0.35
C LEU A 86 4.78 -1.86 -0.36
N ARG A 87 3.96 -0.91 -0.81
CA ARG A 87 2.71 -1.23 -1.51
C ARG A 87 2.95 -1.81 -2.91
N ARG A 88 3.90 -1.28 -3.66
CA ARG A 88 4.13 -1.65 -5.07
C ARG A 88 4.97 -2.91 -5.25
N VAL A 89 5.92 -3.16 -4.35
CA VAL A 89 6.86 -4.27 -4.49
C VAL A 89 6.44 -5.45 -3.61
N HIS A 90 5.94 -5.17 -2.41
CA HIS A 90 5.66 -6.18 -1.39
C HIS A 90 4.17 -6.37 -1.10
N HIS A 91 3.28 -5.72 -1.86
CA HIS A 91 1.84 -5.69 -1.62
C HIS A 91 1.49 -5.46 -0.13
N PHE A 92 2.26 -4.59 0.53
CA PHE A 92 2.18 -4.36 1.97
C PHE A 92 1.60 -2.97 2.27
N CYS A 93 0.50 -2.91 3.01
CA CYS A 93 -0.05 -1.66 3.51
C CYS A 93 0.60 -1.29 4.85
N PHE A 94 1.46 -0.26 4.82
CA PHE A 94 2.19 0.20 6.00
C PHE A 94 1.28 0.62 7.17
N TYR A 95 0.28 1.46 6.91
CA TYR A 95 -0.57 2.03 7.98
C TYR A 95 -1.59 1.04 8.54
N SER A 96 -2.03 0.07 7.73
CA SER A 96 -2.89 -1.02 8.18
C SER A 96 -2.10 -2.23 8.71
N ALA A 97 -0.75 -2.17 8.66
CA ALA A 97 0.15 -3.26 9.03
C ALA A 97 -0.21 -4.62 8.39
N ARG A 98 -0.64 -4.61 7.12
CA ARG A 98 -1.19 -5.78 6.43
C ARG A 98 -0.35 -6.17 5.21
N SER A 99 -0.04 -7.46 5.10
CA SER A 99 0.51 -8.07 3.89
C SER A 99 -0.62 -8.65 3.07
N CYS A 100 -0.60 -8.42 1.76
CA CYS A 100 -1.53 -9.01 0.81
C CYS A 100 -0.76 -9.92 -0.16
N GLU A 101 -1.46 -10.89 -0.74
CA GLU A 101 -0.87 -11.84 -1.69
C GLU A 101 -0.56 -11.15 -3.02
N ASP A 102 -1.49 -10.31 -3.49
CA ASP A 102 -1.37 -9.59 -4.74
C ASP A 102 -1.85 -8.13 -4.66
N GLU A 103 -1.64 -7.39 -5.75
CA GLU A 103 -2.09 -5.99 -5.87
C GLU A 103 -3.61 -5.87 -5.74
N TRP A 104 -4.39 -6.84 -6.21
CA TRP A 104 -5.85 -6.77 -6.17
C TRP A 104 -6.41 -6.90 -4.76
N GLU A 105 -5.84 -7.80 -3.95
CA GLU A 105 -6.16 -7.91 -2.54
C GLU A 105 -5.74 -6.64 -1.79
N LEU A 106 -4.54 -6.10 -2.04
CA LEU A 106 -4.12 -4.84 -1.43
C LEU A 106 -5.10 -3.71 -1.74
N LEU A 107 -5.54 -3.61 -2.99
CA LEU A 107 -6.48 -2.60 -3.45
C LEU A 107 -7.87 -2.76 -2.82
N ARG A 108 -8.36 -4.00 -2.69
CA ARG A 108 -9.65 -4.30 -2.07
C ARG A 108 -9.64 -4.02 -0.57
N GLU A 109 -8.59 -4.45 0.13
CA GLU A 109 -8.52 -4.39 1.59
C GLU A 109 -8.02 -3.04 2.13
N CYS A 110 -7.15 -2.37 1.38
CA CYS A 110 -6.44 -1.17 1.86
C CYS A 110 -6.63 0.05 0.95
N GLY A 111 -7.56 -0.03 -0.01
CA GLY A 111 -7.84 1.05 -0.97
C GLY A 111 -6.71 1.27 -1.98
N ALA A 112 -6.89 2.27 -2.85
CA ALA A 112 -5.88 2.68 -3.83
C ALA A 112 -4.60 3.21 -3.15
N ALA A 113 -4.78 3.99 -2.10
CA ALA A 113 -3.71 4.59 -1.31
C ALA A 113 -4.16 4.82 0.13
N ALA A 114 -3.21 4.79 1.05
CA ALA A 114 -3.39 5.24 2.43
C ALA A 114 -2.57 6.52 2.61
N VAL A 115 -3.24 7.66 2.78
CA VAL A 115 -2.63 8.99 2.75
C VAL A 115 -2.79 9.69 4.10
N ARG A 116 -1.76 10.41 4.50
CA ARG A 116 -1.76 11.27 5.69
C ARG A 116 -2.57 12.55 5.41
N GLY A 117 -3.46 12.91 6.32
CA GLY A 117 -4.22 14.16 6.23
C GLY A 117 -3.34 15.40 6.39
N SER A 118 -3.73 16.50 5.74
CA SER A 118 -3.10 17.81 5.94
C SER A 118 -3.45 18.36 7.34
N ARG A 119 -2.49 19.03 7.97
CA ARG A 119 -2.66 19.68 9.28
C ARG A 119 -3.70 20.81 9.27
N ASP A 120 -4.03 21.34 8.10
CA ASP A 120 -4.93 22.49 7.94
C ASP A 120 -6.42 22.11 7.89
N VAL A 121 -6.75 20.81 7.88
CA VAL A 121 -8.14 20.35 7.89
C VAL A 121 -8.59 20.23 9.34
N SER A 122 -9.37 21.21 9.79
CA SER A 122 -10.02 21.20 11.10
C SER A 122 -10.80 19.91 11.29
N HIS A 123 -10.44 19.16 12.34
CA HIS A 123 -11.07 17.93 12.81
C HIS A 123 -12.59 18.01 12.85
N GLN A 124 -13.26 17.47 11.83
CA GLN A 124 -14.57 16.86 11.96
C GLN A 124 -14.54 15.61 11.07
N ASP A 125 -14.83 14.45 11.70
CA ASP A 125 -15.22 13.20 11.05
C ASP A 125 -14.12 12.26 10.52
N VAL A 126 -13.12 11.92 11.33
CA VAL A 126 -12.48 10.59 11.19
C VAL A 126 -12.86 9.76 12.40
N ASP A 127 -13.81 8.86 12.21
CA ASP A 127 -14.24 7.90 13.22
C ASP A 127 -13.08 6.96 13.59
N GLU A 128 -12.46 7.19 14.75
CA GLU A 128 -11.39 6.34 15.29
C GLU A 128 -11.84 4.88 15.49
N SER A 129 -13.14 4.61 15.55
CA SER A 129 -13.73 3.27 15.71
C SER A 129 -13.52 2.37 14.48
N GLU A 130 -13.40 2.95 13.29
CA GLU A 130 -13.20 2.20 12.04
C GLU A 130 -11.74 1.71 11.92
N TRP A 131 -10.80 2.47 12.49
CA TRP A 131 -9.37 2.13 12.53
C TRP A 131 -9.04 0.89 13.37
N VAL A 132 -9.80 0.62 14.43
CA VAL A 132 -9.59 -0.55 15.28
C VAL A 132 -9.98 -1.85 14.56
N ARG A 133 -10.89 -1.80 13.56
CA ARG A 133 -11.35 -2.98 12.82
C ARG A 133 -10.38 -3.47 11.73
N LEU A 134 -9.37 -2.67 11.40
CA LEU A 134 -8.36 -3.00 10.38
C LEU A 134 -7.07 -3.59 10.97
N ARG A 135 -6.94 -3.67 12.30
CA ARG A 135 -5.84 -4.37 13.02
C ARG A 135 -6.20 -5.79 13.39
#